data_AF-A0A1V2YEL9-F1
#
_entry.id   AF-A0A1V2YEL9-F1
#
_cell.length_a   1.000
_cell.length_b   1.000
_cell.length_c   1.000
_cell.angle_alpha   90.00
_cell.angle_beta   90.00
_cell.angle_gamma   90.00
#
_symmetry.space_group_name_H-M   'P 1'
#
loop_
_entity.id
_entity.type
_entity.pdbx_description
1 polymer ?
#
loop_
_entity_poly.entity_id
_entity_poly.type
_entity_poly.pdbx_seq_one_letter_code
_entity_poly.pdbx_strand_id
1 'polypeptide(L)'
;MDDKQRRAYDRFIHERRIEGDVMATAEERGRAEGREEGRAEGRVEGRAEGMKKGIETEKNRLAKSLLDILDDDTIALKTGLELEQVQKLRQEND
;
A
#
# COMPACT_ATOMS: atom_id res chain seq x y z
N MET A 1 17.44 29.03 -51.45
CA MET A 1 16.38 29.26 -50.44
C MET A 1 16.32 30.74 -50.17
N ASP A 2 15.13 31.32 -50.10
CA ASP A 2 14.94 32.70 -49.66
C ASP A 2 15.12 32.80 -48.13
N ASP A 3 15.67 33.90 -47.63
CA ASP A 3 15.99 34.11 -46.21
C ASP A 3 14.75 34.07 -45.31
N LYS A 4 13.58 34.43 -45.86
CA LYS A 4 12.30 34.33 -45.17
C LYS A 4 11.89 32.87 -44.98
N GLN A 5 12.14 32.01 -45.97
CA GLN A 5 11.83 30.58 -45.92
C GLN A 5 12.75 29.85 -44.94
N ARG A 6 14.04 30.20 -44.91
CA ARG A 6 15.00 29.64 -43.94
C ARG A 6 14.57 29.95 -42.51
N ARG A 7 14.23 31.21 -42.21
CA ARG A 7 13.76 31.62 -40.89
C ARG A 7 12.44 30.96 -40.48
N ALA A 8 11.53 30.73 -41.42
CA ALA A 8 10.29 30.00 -41.15
C ALA A 8 10.55 28.52 -40.82
N TYR A 9 11.45 27.87 -41.56
CA TYR A 9 11.88 26.50 -41.30
C TYR A 9 12.57 26.37 -39.94
N ASP A 10 13.49 27.27 -39.59
CA ASP A 10 14.21 27.24 -38.32
C ASP A 10 13.24 27.39 -37.13
N ARG A 11 12.24 28.28 -37.22
CA ARG A 11 11.19 28.42 -36.20
C ARG A 11 10.35 27.16 -36.06
N PHE A 12 9.90 26.58 -37.17
CA PHE A 12 9.11 25.35 -37.16
C PHE A 12 9.86 24.19 -36.48
N ILE A 13 11.15 24.02 -36.80
CA ILE A 13 11.98 22.98 -36.18
C ILE A 13 12.19 23.26 -34.69
N HIS A 14 12.39 24.52 -34.31
CA HIS A 14 12.56 24.93 -32.92
C HIS A 14 11.28 24.68 -32.10
N GLU A 15 10.11 25.05 -32.61
CA GLU A 15 8.81 24.81 -31.97
C GLU A 15 8.58 23.31 -31.75
N ARG A 16 8.83 22.50 -32.79
CA ARG A 16 8.69 21.04 -32.70
C ARG A 16 9.65 20.41 -31.68
N ARG A 17 10.85 20.97 -31.51
CA ARG A 17 11.79 20.52 -30.48
C ARG A 17 11.28 20.85 -29.09
N ILE A 18 10.81 22.08 -28.87
CA ILE A 18 10.23 22.49 -27.58
C ILE A 18 9.06 21.58 -27.21
N GLU A 19 8.16 21.31 -28.15
CA GLU A 19 7.04 20.41 -27.91
C GLU A 19 7.51 19.02 -27.48
N GLY A 20 8.51 18.46 -28.19
CA GLY A 20 9.11 17.19 -27.82
C GLY A 20 9.72 17.20 -26.41
N ASP A 21 10.46 18.25 -26.06
CA ASP A 21 11.09 18.38 -24.74
C ASP A 21 10.06 18.52 -23.61
N VAL A 22 8.99 19.29 -23.84
CA VAL A 22 7.87 19.45 -22.90
C VAL A 22 7.17 18.11 -22.68
N MET A 23 6.86 17.38 -23.75
CA MET A 23 6.22 16.07 -23.67
C MET A 23 7.09 15.04 -22.95
N ALA A 24 8.39 14.99 -23.28
CA ALA A 24 9.34 14.10 -22.61
C ALA A 24 9.43 14.39 -21.11
N THR A 25 9.49 15.67 -20.73
CA THR A 25 9.52 16.10 -19.32
C THR A 25 8.22 15.73 -18.60
N ALA A 26 7.06 15.89 -19.26
CA ALA A 26 5.77 15.52 -18.69
C ALA A 26 5.67 14.00 -18.45
N GLU A 27 6.11 13.19 -19.40
CA GLU A 27 6.13 11.72 -19.26
C GLU A 27 7.10 11.25 -18.17
N GLU A 28 8.26 11.90 -18.04
CA GLU A 28 9.21 11.59 -16.97
C GLU A 28 8.60 11.91 -15.60
N ARG A 29 8.02 13.10 -15.44
CA ARG A 29 7.36 13.52 -14.21
C ARG A 29 6.19 12.61 -13.85
N GLY A 30 5.30 12.34 -14.79
CA GLY A 30 4.16 11.44 -14.54
C GLY A 30 4.60 10.03 -14.12
N ARG A 31 5.69 9.51 -14.72
CA ARG A 31 6.27 8.22 -14.29
C ARG A 31 6.94 8.30 -12.92
N ALA A 32 7.59 9.42 -12.58
CA ALA A 32 8.22 9.61 -11.29
C ALA A 32 7.16 9.72 -10.17
N GLU A 33 6.17 10.59 -10.36
CA GLU A 33 5.04 10.82 -9.46
C GLU A 33 4.26 9.52 -9.23
N GLY A 34 3.83 8.83 -10.30
CA GLY A 34 3.08 7.58 -10.15
C GLY A 34 3.86 6.47 -9.43
N ARG A 35 5.20 6.44 -9.56
CA ARG A 35 6.05 5.51 -8.79
C ARG A 35 6.20 5.91 -7.33
N GLU A 36 6.20 7.20 -7.04
CA GLU A 36 6.28 7.71 -5.67
C GLU A 36 4.97 7.46 -4.94
N GLU A 37 3.84 7.82 -5.55
CA GLU A 37 2.49 7.57 -5.06
C GLU A 37 2.26 6.08 -4.80
N GLY A 38 2.51 5.21 -5.79
CA GLY A 38 2.33 3.77 -5.62
C GLY A 38 3.20 3.16 -4.50
N ARG A 39 4.41 3.71 -4.26
CA ARG A 39 5.24 3.29 -3.11
C ARG A 39 4.75 3.85 -1.79
N ALA A 40 4.18 5.05 -1.77
CA ALA A 40 3.61 5.63 -0.56
C ALA A 40 2.37 4.84 -0.14
N GLU A 41 1.43 4.63 -1.05
CA GLU A 41 0.20 3.86 -0.85
C GLU A 41 0.50 2.43 -0.40
N GLY A 42 1.32 1.70 -1.16
CA GLY A 42 1.66 0.31 -0.82
C GLY A 42 2.36 0.15 0.53
N ARG A 43 3.14 1.15 0.98
CA ARG A 43 3.74 1.14 2.33
C ARG A 43 2.72 1.38 3.43
N VAL A 44 1.75 2.27 3.20
CA VAL A 44 0.69 2.56 4.17
C VAL A 44 -0.23 1.34 4.31
N GLU A 45 -0.71 0.80 3.19
CA GLU A 45 -1.57 -0.38 3.18
C GLU A 45 -0.87 -1.58 3.80
N GLY A 46 0.36 -1.88 3.37
CA GLY A 46 1.13 -3.01 3.89
C GLY A 46 1.39 -2.91 5.40
N ARG A 47 1.65 -1.71 5.93
CA ARG A 47 1.79 -1.50 7.38
C ARG A 47 0.47 -1.70 8.11
N ALA A 48 -0.62 -1.16 7.59
CA ALA A 48 -1.94 -1.29 8.21
C ALA A 48 -2.39 -2.76 8.27
N GLU A 49 -2.24 -3.49 7.16
CA GLU A 49 -2.52 -4.93 7.13
C GLU A 49 -1.60 -5.73 8.07
N GLY A 50 -0.30 -5.42 8.06
CA GLY A 50 0.67 -6.08 8.93
C GLY A 50 0.36 -5.88 10.41
N MET A 51 -0.02 -4.66 10.82
CA MET A 51 -0.43 -4.37 12.19
C MET A 51 -1.71 -5.12 12.58
N LYS A 52 -2.74 -5.12 11.72
CA LYS A 52 -3.98 -5.85 11.99
C LYS A 52 -3.74 -7.35 12.17
N LYS A 53 -3.00 -7.97 11.24
CA LYS A 53 -2.60 -9.39 11.32
C LYS A 53 -1.80 -9.66 12.59
N GLY A 54 -0.83 -8.79 12.92
CA GLY A 54 -0.03 -8.92 14.14
C GLY A 54 -0.87 -8.92 15.42
N ILE A 55 -1.80 -7.97 15.54
CA ILE A 55 -2.72 -7.87 16.69
C ILE A 55 -3.59 -9.13 16.79
N GLU A 56 -4.15 -9.60 15.68
CA GLU A 56 -4.96 -10.82 15.65
C GLU A 56 -4.15 -12.06 16.04
N THR A 57 -2.93 -12.20 15.52
CA THR A 57 -2.03 -13.30 15.91
C THR A 57 -1.67 -13.27 17.39
N GLU A 58 -1.39 -12.10 17.97
CA GLU A 58 -1.09 -11.98 19.39
C GLU A 58 -2.32 -12.25 20.27
N LYS A 59 -3.51 -11.80 19.86
CA LYS A 59 -4.77 -12.14 20.55
C LYS A 59 -4.98 -13.66 20.60
N ASN A 60 -4.83 -14.33 19.46
CA ASN A 60 -4.95 -15.78 19.39
C ASN A 60 -3.87 -16.50 20.19
N ARG A 61 -2.63 -16.01 20.17
CA ARG A 61 -1.53 -16.57 20.97
C ARG A 61 -1.80 -16.44 22.47
N LEU A 62 -2.25 -15.26 22.90
CA LEU A 62 -2.63 -15.01 24.29
C LEU A 62 -3.79 -15.91 24.71
N ALA A 63 -4.84 -16.03 23.90
CA ALA A 63 -5.95 -16.93 24.17
C ALA A 63 -5.47 -18.37 24.34
N LYS A 64 -4.64 -18.88 23.42
CA LYS A 64 -4.08 -20.24 23.49
C LYS A 64 -3.29 -20.50 24.77
N SER A 65 -2.56 -19.50 25.28
CA SER A 65 -1.80 -19.62 26.55
C SER A 65 -2.66 -19.57 27.81
N LEU A 66 -3.95 -19.27 27.69
CA LEU A 66 -4.89 -19.15 28.81
C LEU A 66 -5.94 -20.26 28.84
N LEU A 67 -6.09 -21.04 27.76
CA LEU A 67 -7.10 -22.10 27.63
C LEU A 67 -6.99 -23.16 28.72
N ASP A 68 -5.79 -23.44 29.23
CA ASP A 68 -5.53 -24.42 30.27
C ASP A 68 -5.87 -23.93 31.69
N ILE A 69 -6.06 -22.62 31.88
CA ILE A 69 -6.23 -22.00 33.20
C ILE A 69 -7.62 -21.35 33.35
N LEU A 70 -8.15 -20.76 32.28
CA LEU A 70 -9.36 -19.92 32.31
C LEU A 70 -10.50 -20.52 31.49
N ASP A 71 -11.73 -20.13 31.85
CA ASP A 71 -12.94 -20.40 31.08
C ASP A 71 -13.04 -19.52 29.83
N ASP A 72 -13.85 -19.96 28.87
CA ASP A 72 -13.97 -19.32 27.57
C ASP A 72 -14.53 -17.89 27.64
N ASP A 73 -15.44 -17.61 28.57
CA ASP A 73 -16.04 -16.29 28.76
C ASP A 73 -14.99 -15.29 29.26
N THR A 74 -14.17 -15.70 30.25
CA THR A 74 -13.08 -14.86 30.77
C THR A 74 -11.99 -14.62 29.72
N ILE A 75 -11.63 -15.63 28.92
CA ILE A 75 -10.64 -15.48 27.85
C ILE A 75 -11.16 -14.53 26.77
N ALA A 76 -12.41 -14.67 26.33
CA ALA A 76 -13.04 -13.77 25.36
C ALA A 76 -12.98 -12.32 25.85
N LEU A 77 -13.37 -12.07 27.11
CA LEU A 77 -13.35 -10.74 27.72
C LEU A 77 -11.94 -10.12 27.79
N LYS A 78 -10.91 -10.92 28.13
CA LYS A 78 -9.53 -10.42 28.33
C LYS A 78 -8.76 -10.26 27.03
N THR A 79 -9.01 -11.12 26.04
CA THR A 79 -8.33 -11.09 24.74
C THR A 79 -9.05 -10.21 23.72
N GLY A 80 -10.32 -9.89 23.99
CA GLY A 80 -11.19 -9.18 23.04
C GLY A 80 -11.42 -10.00 21.77
N LEU A 81 -11.54 -11.32 21.92
CA LEU A 81 -11.99 -12.28 20.91
C LEU A 81 -13.46 -12.60 21.16
N GLU A 82 -14.15 -13.06 20.11
CA GLU A 82 -15.50 -13.57 20.25
C GLU A 82 -15.50 -14.93 20.95
N LEU A 83 -16.56 -15.21 21.70
CA LEU A 83 -16.70 -16.46 22.48
C LEU A 83 -16.60 -17.70 21.58
N GLU A 84 -17.22 -17.64 20.40
CA GLU A 84 -17.16 -18.71 19.40
C GLU A 84 -15.73 -18.96 18.90
N GLN A 85 -14.91 -17.90 18.79
CA GLN A 85 -13.51 -18.04 18.38
C GLN A 85 -12.69 -18.74 19.46
N VAL A 86 -12.91 -18.40 20.74
CA VAL A 86 -12.23 -19.06 21.87
C VAL A 86 -12.61 -20.54 21.95
N GLN A 87 -13.90 -20.86 21.78
CA GLN A 87 -14.37 -22.25 21.75
C GLN A 87 -13.74 -23.06 20.61
N LYS A 88 -13.61 -22.46 19.42
CA LYS A 88 -12.89 -23.10 18.29
C LYS A 88 -11.43 -23.35 18.63
N LEU A 89 -10.74 -22.35 19.22
CA LEU A 89 -9.36 -22.51 19.63
C LEU A 89 -9.16 -23.62 20.67
N ARG A 90 -10.15 -23.86 21.55
CA ARG A 90 -10.15 -24.96 22.50
C ARG A 90 -10.30 -26.32 21.80
N GLN A 91 -11.28 -26.43 20.90
CA GLN A 91 -11.50 -27.65 20.11
C GLN A 91 -10.31 -28.03 19.22
N GLU A 92 -9.53 -27.05 18.75
CA GLU A 92 -8.31 -27.28 17.96
C GLU A 92 -7.08 -27.69 18.82
N ASN A 93 -7.12 -27.45 20.14
CA ASN A 93 -6.02 -27.72 21.07
C ASN A 93 -6.22 -29.01 21.90
N ASP A 94 -7.42 -29.59 21.88
CA ASP A 94 -7.75 -30.89 22.50
C ASP A 94 -7.40 -32.07 21.59
#